data_AF-A0A1G9WEQ1-F1
#
_entry.id   AF-A0A1G9WEQ1-F1
#
_cell.length_a   1.000
_cell.length_b   1.000
_cell.length_c   1.000
_cell.angle_alpha   90.00
_cell.angle_beta   90.00
_cell.angle_gamma   90.00
#
_symmetry.space_group_name_H-M   'P 1'
#
loop_
_entity.id
_entity.type
_entity.pdbx_description
1 polymer ?
#
loop_
_entity_poly.entity_id
_entity_poly.type
_entity_poly.pdbx_seq_one_letter_code
_entity_poly.pdbx_strand_id
1 'polypeptide(L)'
;MNFDAAYTAFIQQHIEHRTGERRGRLERGHFADLAWLSGLAKILFEIKGFASHVRDMDRQKYCSELNRETFLHSFGYHVISFAFDDVEQRPDQCIALLRTVLSRYQPAQSPVTRARLAEK
;
A
#
# COMPACT_ATOMS: atom_id res chain seq x y z
N MET A 1 23.91 3.47 -5.31
CA MET A 1 23.28 3.86 -4.03
C MET A 1 22.67 2.60 -3.45
N ASN A 2 23.04 2.19 -2.24
CA ASN A 2 22.42 1.03 -1.59
C ASN A 2 21.03 1.43 -1.05
N PHE A 3 20.20 0.42 -0.75
CA PHE A 3 18.83 0.64 -0.30
C PHE A 3 18.77 1.56 0.91
N ASP A 4 19.65 1.36 1.90
CA ASP A 4 19.68 2.15 3.13
C ASP A 4 19.91 3.64 2.86
N ALA A 5 20.87 3.98 1.99
CA ALA A 5 21.14 5.38 1.64
C ALA A 5 19.98 6.04 0.87
N ALA A 6 19.35 5.29 -0.04
CA ALA A 6 18.19 5.80 -0.79
C ALA A 6 16.96 5.98 0.13
N TYR A 7 16.78 5.07 1.08
CA TYR A 7 15.72 5.11 2.08
C TYR A 7 15.88 6.27 3.06
N THR A 8 17.09 6.48 3.60
CA THR A 8 17.39 7.64 4.46
C THR A 8 17.14 8.95 3.73
N ALA A 9 17.61 9.08 2.49
CA ALA A 9 17.39 10.29 1.68
C ALA A 9 15.90 10.55 1.42
N PHE A 10 15.12 9.50 1.12
CA PHE A 10 13.68 9.59 0.91
C PHE A 10 12.95 10.10 2.17
N ILE A 11 13.26 9.53 3.33
CA ILE A 11 12.64 9.92 4.60
C ILE A 11 13.00 11.34 4.98
N GLN A 12 14.27 11.70 4.83
CA GLN A 12 14.77 13.03 5.16
C GLN A 12 14.07 14.10 4.31
N GLN A 13 13.98 13.89 2.99
CA GLN A 13 13.25 14.77 2.08
C GLN A 13 11.80 14.95 2.54
N HIS A 14 11.12 13.87 2.94
CA HIS A 14 9.71 13.95 3.34
C HIS A 14 9.51 14.61 4.71
N ILE A 15 10.46 14.46 5.63
CA ILE A 15 10.47 15.16 6.93
C ILE A 15 10.64 16.67 6.73
N GLU A 16 11.53 17.08 5.83
CA GLU A 16 11.83 18.50 5.57
C GLU A 16 10.64 19.26 4.96
N HIS A 17 9.83 18.60 4.14
CA HIS A 17 8.73 19.23 3.41
C HIS A 17 7.37 19.12 4.13
N ARG A 18 7.32 18.54 5.33
CA ARG A 18 6.08 18.29 6.07
C ARG A 18 6.16 18.89 7.46
N THR A 19 5.01 19.29 8.00
CA THR A 19 4.91 19.90 9.34
C THR A 19 3.83 19.22 10.16
N GLY A 20 3.88 19.45 11.48
CA GLY A 20 2.94 18.88 12.44
C GLY A 20 2.93 17.36 12.44
N GLU A 21 1.74 16.78 12.65
CA GLU A 21 1.57 15.33 12.78
C GLU A 21 2.00 14.55 11.51
N ARG A 22 1.98 15.20 10.33
CA ARG A 22 2.45 14.59 9.08
C ARG A 22 3.95 14.32 9.07
N ARG A 23 4.74 15.19 9.72
CA ARG A 23 6.18 15.03 9.90
C ARG A 23 6.47 14.03 11.01
N GLY A 24 5.81 14.19 12.15
CA GLY A 24 5.97 13.31 13.31
C GLY A 24 5.74 11.84 12.98
N ARG A 25 4.84 11.56 12.03
CA ARG A 25 4.58 10.21 11.55
C ARG A 25 5.71 9.59 10.72
N LEU A 26 6.41 10.40 9.92
CA LEU A 26 7.58 9.92 9.19
C LEU A 26 8.77 9.70 10.13
N GLU A 27 8.92 10.58 11.14
CA GLU A 27 9.92 10.44 12.20
C GLU A 27 9.71 9.17 13.04
N ARG A 28 8.45 8.73 13.23
CA ARG A 28 8.09 7.50 13.96
C ARG A 28 8.10 6.23 13.11
N GLY A 29 8.29 6.35 11.80
CA GLY A 29 8.40 5.21 10.91
C GLY A 29 7.09 4.49 10.57
N HIS A 30 6.04 5.24 10.22
CA HIS A 30 4.81 4.63 9.69
C HIS A 30 5.00 4.21 8.22
N PHE A 31 5.52 3.00 8.01
CA PHE A 31 5.78 2.39 6.70
C PHE A 31 4.76 1.34 6.33
N ALA A 32 4.66 1.04 5.04
CA ALA A 32 3.94 -0.12 4.50
C ALA A 32 4.95 -1.04 3.81
N ASP A 33 4.60 -2.33 3.65
CA ASP A 33 5.53 -3.33 3.10
C ASP A 33 5.78 -3.12 1.59
N LEU A 34 4.76 -2.69 0.86
CA LEU A 34 4.86 -2.41 -0.57
C LEU A 34 3.95 -1.25 -0.97
N ALA A 35 4.44 -0.36 -1.83
CA ALA A 35 3.65 0.69 -2.45
C ALA A 35 3.50 0.44 -3.96
N TRP A 36 2.26 0.48 -4.46
CA TRP A 36 1.95 0.53 -5.88
C TRP A 36 1.42 1.91 -6.24
N LEU A 37 2.21 2.66 -6.99
CA LEU A 37 1.89 4.01 -7.43
C LEU A 37 1.65 3.99 -8.94
N SER A 38 0.38 4.03 -9.32
CA SER A 38 -0.08 4.24 -10.69
C SER A 38 -0.61 5.67 -10.82
N GLY A 39 -0.55 6.26 -12.01
CA GLY A 39 -1.23 7.54 -12.26
C GLY A 39 -2.73 7.49 -11.95
N LEU A 40 -3.31 6.28 -11.86
CA LEU A 40 -4.71 6.02 -11.53
C LEU A 40 -4.97 5.73 -10.04
N ALA A 41 -3.95 5.34 -9.26
CA ALA A 41 -4.13 4.91 -7.87
C ALA A 41 -2.84 4.90 -7.07
N LYS A 42 -2.96 5.18 -5.76
CA LYS A 42 -1.89 4.94 -4.79
C LYS A 42 -2.36 3.85 -3.83
N ILE A 43 -1.77 2.65 -3.92
CA ILE A 43 -2.12 1.53 -3.07
C ILE A 43 -0.93 1.18 -2.19
N LEU A 44 -1.18 0.98 -0.90
CA LEU A 44 -0.21 0.43 0.05
C LEU A 44 -0.67 -0.97 0.44
N PHE A 45 0.24 -1.93 0.37
CA PHE A 45 0.01 -3.29 0.80
C PHE A 45 0.73 -3.55 2.12
N GLU A 46 0.04 -4.21 3.04
CA GLU A 46 0.55 -4.52 4.38
C GLU A 46 0.27 -5.97 4.75
N ILE A 47 1.26 -6.64 5.31
CA ILE A 47 1.15 -7.97 5.91
C ILE A 47 1.13 -7.80 7.42
N LYS A 48 0.00 -8.09 8.05
CA LYS A 48 -0.19 -7.93 9.50
C LYS A 48 -0.04 -9.28 10.19
N GLY A 49 0.96 -9.40 11.06
CA GLY A 49 1.14 -10.56 11.94
C GLY A 49 0.25 -10.50 13.18
N PHE A 50 -0.28 -11.66 13.63
CA PHE A 50 -1.16 -11.72 14.80
C PHE A 50 -0.46 -11.25 16.09
N ALA A 51 0.81 -11.59 16.28
CA ALA A 51 1.53 -11.23 17.50
C ALA A 51 1.62 -9.70 17.68
N SER A 52 2.20 -8.99 16.71
CA SER A 52 2.41 -7.55 16.77
C SER A 52 1.13 -6.73 16.60
N HIS A 53 0.17 -7.20 15.81
CA HIS A 53 -1.05 -6.44 15.50
C HIS A 53 -2.26 -6.80 16.35
N VAL A 54 -2.21 -7.88 17.15
CA VAL A 54 -3.33 -8.31 18.00
C VAL A 54 -2.88 -8.74 19.39
N ARG A 55 -1.97 -9.71 19.50
CA ARG A 55 -1.59 -10.32 20.78
C ARG A 55 -0.93 -9.33 21.74
N ASP A 56 0.01 -8.54 21.23
CA ASP A 56 0.82 -7.59 22.00
C ASP A 56 0.30 -6.15 21.85
N MET A 57 -0.94 -6.02 21.33
CA MET A 57 -1.61 -4.75 21.06
C MET A 57 -2.16 -4.14 22.36
N ASP A 58 -1.91 -2.85 22.57
CA ASP A 58 -2.51 -2.06 23.63
C ASP A 58 -3.48 -1.01 23.04
N ARG A 59 -4.23 -0.33 23.93
CA ARG A 59 -5.22 0.68 23.53
C ARG A 59 -4.61 1.83 22.73
N GLN A 60 -3.40 2.27 23.06
CA GLN A 60 -2.76 3.39 22.38
C GLN A 60 -2.27 2.98 21.00
N LYS A 61 -1.64 1.81 20.88
CA LYS A 61 -1.21 1.23 19.60
C LYS A 61 -2.40 0.99 18.67
N TYR A 62 -3.51 0.48 19.20
CA TYR A 62 -4.74 0.27 18.41
C TYR A 62 -5.28 1.60 17.85
N CYS A 63 -5.41 2.62 18.70
CA CYS A 63 -5.80 3.96 18.24
C CYS A 63 -4.81 4.52 17.21
N SER A 64 -3.51 4.32 17.41
CA SER A 64 -2.46 4.76 16.48
C SER A 64 -2.61 4.11 15.10
N GLU A 65 -2.87 2.81 15.04
CA GLU A 65 -3.07 2.07 13.79
C GLU A 65 -4.31 2.57 13.01
N LEU A 66 -5.45 2.76 13.67
CA LEU A 66 -6.65 3.31 13.02
C LEU A 66 -6.44 4.75 12.53
N ASN A 67 -5.76 5.56 13.34
CA ASN A 67 -5.40 6.92 12.97
C ASN A 67 -4.41 6.93 11.79
N ARG A 68 -3.51 5.95 11.71
CA ARG A 68 -2.54 5.77 10.61
C ARG A 68 -3.27 5.46 9.30
N GLU A 69 -4.19 4.51 9.31
CA GLU A 69 -5.00 4.17 8.13
C GLU A 69 -5.83 5.37 7.66
N THR A 70 -6.54 6.05 8.57
CA THR A 70 -7.34 7.24 8.26
C THR A 70 -6.50 8.35 7.62
N PHE A 71 -5.30 8.57 8.17
CA PHE A 71 -4.38 9.55 7.66
C PHE A 71 -3.89 9.20 6.25
N LEU A 72 -3.47 7.95 6.00
CA LEU A 72 -3.03 7.50 4.67
C LEU A 72 -4.16 7.66 3.64
N HIS A 73 -5.39 7.32 4.02
CA HIS A 73 -6.58 7.56 3.20
C HIS A 73 -6.76 9.03 2.82
N SER A 74 -6.52 9.96 3.75
CA SER A 74 -6.61 11.41 3.47
C SER A 74 -5.64 11.91 2.39
N PHE A 75 -4.58 11.15 2.09
CA PHE A 75 -3.61 11.44 1.01
C PHE A 75 -3.89 10.65 -0.28
N GLY A 76 -5.03 9.97 -0.36
CA GLY A 76 -5.44 9.16 -1.50
C GLY A 76 -4.79 7.78 -1.54
N TYR A 77 -4.09 7.35 -0.48
CA TYR A 77 -3.61 5.97 -0.39
C TYR A 77 -4.75 5.04 -0.02
N HIS A 78 -4.90 3.95 -0.76
CA HIS A 78 -5.74 2.82 -0.37
C HIS A 78 -4.86 1.80 0.33
N VAL A 79 -5.11 1.53 1.60
CA VAL A 79 -4.37 0.51 2.36
C VAL A 79 -5.11 -0.82 2.22
N ILE A 80 -4.40 -1.84 1.73
CA ILE A 80 -4.89 -3.21 1.59
C ILE A 80 -4.03 -4.10 2.48
N SER A 81 -4.63 -4.64 3.54
CA SER A 81 -3.92 -5.48 4.49
C SER A 81 -4.29 -6.95 4.31
N PHE A 82 -3.29 -7.83 4.38
CA PHE A 82 -3.43 -9.27 4.49
C PHE A 82 -2.88 -9.76 5.83
N ALA A 83 -3.45 -10.81 6.41
CA ALA A 83 -2.83 -11.45 7.57
C ALA A 83 -1.60 -12.26 7.13
N PHE A 84 -0.55 -12.28 7.94
CA PHE A 84 0.63 -13.13 7.68
C PHE A 84 0.23 -14.59 7.48
N ASP A 85 -0.63 -15.12 8.37
CA ASP A 85 -1.07 -16.51 8.33
C ASP A 85 -1.82 -16.85 7.03
N ASP A 86 -2.56 -15.89 6.45
CA ASP A 86 -3.22 -16.08 5.15
C ASP A 86 -2.21 -16.12 4.01
N VAL A 87 -1.22 -15.24 4.02
CA VAL A 87 -0.15 -15.23 3.01
C VAL A 87 0.67 -16.53 3.08
N GLU A 88 0.95 -17.02 4.29
CA GLU A 88 1.73 -18.23 4.52
C GLU A 88 0.94 -19.50 4.17
N GLN A 89 -0.31 -19.61 4.63
CA GLN A 89 -1.06 -20.87 4.57
C GLN A 89 -2.02 -20.94 3.38
N ARG A 90 -2.49 -19.79 2.88
CA ARG A 90 -3.52 -19.68 1.82
C ARG A 90 -3.16 -18.63 0.76
N PRO A 91 -1.95 -18.67 0.18
CA PRO A 91 -1.49 -17.63 -0.75
C PRO A 91 -2.40 -17.46 -1.97
N ASP A 92 -3.00 -18.54 -2.47
CA ASP A 92 -3.92 -18.48 -3.63
C ASP A 92 -5.15 -17.60 -3.36
N GLN A 93 -5.67 -17.63 -2.13
CA GLN A 93 -6.78 -16.77 -1.71
C GLN A 93 -6.35 -15.30 -1.68
N CYS A 94 -5.18 -15.00 -1.13
CA CYS A 94 -4.61 -13.65 -1.13
C CYS A 94 -4.40 -13.14 -2.56
N ILE A 95 -3.86 -13.96 -3.45
CA ILE A 95 -3.65 -13.63 -4.86
C ILE A 95 -4.98 -13.36 -5.56
N ALA A 96 -6.01 -14.17 -5.32
CA ALA A 96 -7.34 -13.96 -5.92
C ALA A 96 -7.99 -12.64 -5.47
N LEU A 97 -7.90 -12.32 -4.17
CA LEU A 97 -8.37 -11.03 -3.63
C LEU A 97 -7.57 -9.86 -4.19
N LEU A 98 -6.25 -9.98 -4.24
CA LEU A 98 -5.36 -8.96 -4.80
C LEU A 98 -5.70 -8.69 -6.28
N ARG A 99 -5.91 -9.74 -7.09
CA ARG A 99 -6.35 -9.59 -8.48
C ARG A 99 -7.68 -8.85 -8.59
N THR A 100 -8.62 -9.13 -7.69
CA THR A 100 -9.92 -8.45 -7.64
C THR A 100 -9.79 -6.97 -7.29
N VAL A 101 -8.87 -6.62 -6.39
CA VAL A 101 -8.56 -5.21 -6.07
C VAL A 101 -7.93 -4.52 -7.28
N LEU A 102 -6.90 -5.13 -7.87
CA LEU A 102 -6.13 -4.55 -8.97
C LEU A 102 -6.94 -4.41 -10.26
N SER A 103 -7.93 -5.27 -10.52
CA SER A 103 -8.77 -5.20 -11.72
C SER A 103 -9.53 -3.88 -11.83
N ARG A 104 -9.85 -3.24 -10.71
CA ARG A 104 -10.50 -1.92 -10.67
C ARG A 104 -9.65 -0.80 -11.28
N TYR A 105 -8.34 -1.01 -11.37
CA TYR A 105 -7.36 -0.02 -11.81
C TYR A 105 -6.71 -0.40 -13.13
N GLN A 106 -7.12 -1.53 -13.73
CA GLN A 106 -6.77 -1.81 -15.11
C GLN A 106 -7.56 -0.84 -16.01
N PRO A 107 -6.92 -0.20 -17.00
CA PRO A 107 -7.67 0.49 -18.02
C PRO A 107 -8.64 -0.50 -18.66
N ALA A 108 -9.89 -0.09 -18.89
CA ALA A 108 -10.81 -0.87 -19.70
C ALA A 108 -10.08 -1.24 -21.00
N GLN A 109 -10.06 -2.53 -21.34
CA GLN A 109 -9.57 -2.92 -22.67
C GLN A 109 -10.44 -2.15 -23.67
N SER A 110 -9.85 -1.14 -24.34
CA SER A 110 -10.48 -0.59 -25.53
C SER A 110 -10.78 -1.78 -26.43
N PRO A 111 -12.03 -1.96 -26.90
CA PRO A 111 -12.29 -3.01 -27.86
C PRO A 111 -11.30 -2.81 -28.99
N VAL A 112 -10.45 -3.80 -29.22
CA VAL A 112 -9.57 -3.81 -30.37
C VAL A 112 -10.52 -3.77 -31.56
N THR A 113 -10.73 -2.58 -32.12
CA THR A 113 -11.37 -2.44 -33.42
C THR A 113 -10.51 -3.30 -34.33
N ARG A 114 -11.04 -4.45 -34.75
CA ARG A 114 -10.50 -5.25 -35.85
C ARG A 114 -10.60 -4.36 -37.09
N ALA A 115 -9.72 -3.39 -37.20
CA ALA A 115 -9.53 -2.59 -38.39
C ALA A 115 -8.96 -3.56 -39.44
N ARG A 116 -9.89 -4.12 -40.20
CA ARG A 116 -9.73 -4.65 -41.56
C ARG A 116 -8.35 -5.27 -41.83
N LEU A 117 -8.22 -6.56 -41.55
CA LEU A 117 -7.45 -7.44 -42.43
C LEU A 117 -8.24 -7.59 -43.74
N ALA A 118 -8.20 -6.53 -44.54
CA ALA A 118 -8.46 -6.60 -45.96
C ALA A 118 -7.09 -6.58 -46.63
N GLU A 119 -6.47 -7.75 -46.76
CA GLU A 119 -5.39 -7.95 -47.72
C GLU A 119 -5.94 -8.79 -48.88
N LYS A 120 -5.97 -8.09 -50.02
CA LYS A 120 -5.95 -8.49 -51.44
C LYS A 120 -6.52 -9.84 -51.86
#